data_AF-A0AAN8F8S1-F1
#
_entry.id   AF-A0AAN8F8S1-F1
#
_cell.length_a   1.000
_cell.length_b   1.000
_cell.length_c   1.000
_cell.angle_alpha   90.00
_cell.angle_beta   90.00
_cell.angle_gamma   90.00
#
_symmetry.space_group_name_H-M   'P 1'
#
loop_
_entity.id
_entity.type
_entity.pdbx_description
1 polymer ?
#
loop_
_entity_poly.entity_id
_entity_poly.type
_entity_poly.pdbx_seq_one_letter_code
_entity_poly.pdbx_strand_id
1 'polypeptide(L)'
;MPYWDSVLDQRLPNPVHSVLWSNELLGGAWPGEVNGGAFRGWLLENRTRFVRRNVGQRSSPMNDSEVSGAMNAADISDILSYTVAQEGCPVARSWRAVEFIHGKPHNYVGGDMVLTASSANDPVFYLHHSFVDLIWETWRLRRQTRSARETTYPPDNRFCSATAHYSYAPMRPFGNLVNTDGLSNHYTDIFYTYSNRLSCSASNPNCQSKYLFCDLSHGWPQCASKIVVGGNCTGFVRGEDCCYNGRCVNNICVWNANNFGTRPRLLTVPGTRIRPFSLAISPVRSSISRASKDCFNENECCSIWADNGYCTRNPSYMTTSCKASCGSCRPLYDLNTECIDRSSSCPATTEGCQSRSDWMKENCRQSCSFCNQTRLQACTATSTSIPSRTTTSPLPQQQTSATSKLQVMSCTDYHFCCAFWSTQNRCTGGQSIQQACPMSCNVCTANISSSNTDCQDFHPLCEAWANSRLCDTRQDYMWENCKWSCRKCDLLRPSSRAAACESIRRPLFRTVLRQPNASENEYVTAEEPQTPTTTTLSSY
;
A
#
# COMPACT_ATOMS: atom_id res chain seq x y z
N MET A 1 1.19 3.78 -10.49
CA MET A 1 1.72 2.87 -9.43
C MET A 1 2.71 1.92 -10.08
N PRO A 2 3.73 1.39 -9.36
CA PRO A 2 4.44 0.21 -9.83
C PRO A 2 3.54 -1.04 -9.70
N TYR A 3 3.72 -2.03 -10.57
CA TYR A 3 3.05 -3.32 -10.48
C TYR A 3 3.93 -4.37 -9.81
N TRP A 4 3.31 -5.38 -9.20
CA TRP A 4 3.98 -6.56 -8.67
C TRP A 4 3.77 -7.76 -9.61
N ASP A 5 4.76 -8.00 -10.47
CA ASP A 5 4.82 -9.22 -11.29
C ASP A 5 5.17 -10.43 -10.41
N SER A 6 4.15 -10.99 -9.79
CA SER A 6 4.29 -12.07 -8.80
C SER A 6 4.89 -13.37 -9.37
N VAL A 7 4.98 -13.48 -10.70
CA VAL A 7 5.66 -14.59 -11.39
C VAL A 7 7.17 -14.55 -11.18
N LEU A 8 7.75 -13.37 -10.95
CA LEU A 8 9.18 -13.23 -10.60
C LEU A 8 9.50 -13.96 -9.29
N ASP A 9 8.56 -14.02 -8.35
CA ASP A 9 8.69 -14.77 -7.09
C ASP A 9 8.36 -16.26 -7.27
N GLN A 10 7.41 -16.60 -8.15
CA GLN A 10 7.01 -17.99 -8.44
C GLN A 10 8.15 -18.84 -9.01
N ARG A 11 9.13 -18.21 -9.64
CA ARG A 11 10.36 -18.85 -10.16
C ARG A 11 11.33 -19.30 -9.05
N LEU A 12 11.05 -19.00 -7.77
CA LEU A 12 11.89 -19.40 -6.64
C LEU A 12 11.54 -20.78 -6.06
N PRO A 13 12.53 -21.54 -5.54
CA PRO A 13 12.32 -22.79 -4.80
C PRO A 13 11.39 -22.66 -3.58
N ASN A 14 11.31 -21.45 -3.03
CA ASN A 14 10.23 -21.04 -2.13
C ASN A 14 9.99 -19.52 -2.28
N PRO A 15 8.86 -19.08 -2.86
CA PRO A 15 8.54 -17.66 -3.07
C PRO A 15 8.54 -16.80 -1.79
N VAL A 16 8.33 -17.42 -0.62
CA VAL A 16 8.38 -16.76 0.70
C VAL A 16 9.75 -16.12 0.96
N HIS A 17 10.82 -16.64 0.35
CA HIS A 17 12.17 -16.10 0.47
C HIS A 17 12.48 -14.95 -0.52
N SER A 18 11.51 -14.48 -1.31
CA SER A 18 11.74 -13.33 -2.21
C SER A 18 12.16 -12.07 -1.44
N VAL A 19 13.12 -11.33 -2.00
CA VAL A 19 13.55 -10.00 -1.53
C VAL A 19 12.40 -8.99 -1.45
N LEU A 20 11.30 -9.22 -2.15
CA LEU A 20 10.06 -8.44 -2.01
C LEU A 20 9.58 -8.36 -0.55
N TRP A 21 9.77 -9.45 0.21
CA TRP A 21 9.41 -9.58 1.62
C TRP A 21 10.55 -9.19 2.58
N SER A 22 11.56 -8.46 2.09
CA SER A 22 12.63 -7.90 2.92
C SER A 22 12.20 -6.64 3.68
N ASN A 23 13.00 -6.24 4.67
CA ASN A 23 12.83 -4.98 5.40
C ASN A 23 13.10 -3.72 4.55
N GLU A 24 13.65 -3.86 3.35
CA GLU A 24 13.90 -2.75 2.41
C GLU A 24 12.72 -2.52 1.46
N LEU A 25 11.90 -3.56 1.23
CA LEU A 25 10.72 -3.54 0.36
C LEU A 25 9.43 -3.66 1.20
N LEU A 26 8.56 -4.64 0.89
CA LEU A 26 7.17 -4.64 1.37
C LEU A 26 7.04 -5.12 2.83
N GLY A 27 8.10 -5.71 3.40
CA GLY A 27 8.14 -6.20 4.78
C GLY A 27 8.03 -7.71 4.91
N GLY A 28 8.56 -8.22 6.02
CA GLY A 28 8.74 -9.64 6.33
C GLY A 28 7.57 -10.55 5.94
N ALA A 29 7.90 -11.73 5.39
CA ALA A 29 6.96 -12.78 5.02
C ALA A 29 6.30 -13.50 6.23
N TRP A 30 6.31 -12.88 7.40
CA TRP A 30 5.98 -13.50 8.67
C TRP A 30 4.46 -13.62 8.89
N PRO A 31 3.97 -14.74 9.46
CA PRO A 31 2.59 -14.85 9.90
C PRO A 31 2.30 -13.88 11.06
N GLY A 32 1.26 -13.06 10.91
CA GLY A 32 0.88 -12.04 11.89
C GLY A 32 1.01 -10.62 11.37
N GLU A 33 1.26 -9.66 12.27
CA GLU A 33 1.29 -8.23 11.94
C GLU A 33 2.57 -7.83 11.20
N VAL A 34 2.43 -6.95 10.20
CA VAL A 34 3.57 -6.47 9.39
C VAL A 34 4.44 -5.54 10.25
N ASN A 35 5.50 -6.13 10.81
CA ASN A 35 6.46 -5.49 11.71
C ASN A 35 7.76 -5.04 11.00
N GLY A 36 7.84 -5.17 9.68
CA GLY A 36 9.01 -4.81 8.87
C GLY A 36 8.64 -4.15 7.55
N GLY A 37 9.65 -3.69 6.81
CA GLY A 37 9.48 -3.05 5.51
C GLY A 37 8.84 -1.67 5.54
N ALA A 38 8.56 -1.13 4.35
CA ALA A 38 7.90 0.16 4.14
C ALA A 38 6.48 0.26 4.74
N PHE A 39 5.88 -0.88 5.10
CA PHE A 39 4.53 -0.98 5.66
C PHE A 39 4.50 -1.42 7.13
N ARG A 40 5.62 -1.35 7.86
CA ARG A 40 5.61 -1.53 9.32
C ARG A 40 4.59 -0.59 9.97
N GLY A 41 3.72 -1.15 10.81
CA GLY A 41 2.75 -0.35 11.57
C GLY A 41 1.70 0.34 10.70
N TRP A 42 1.46 -0.17 9.48
CA TRP A 42 0.35 0.25 8.64
C TRP A 42 -0.98 -0.20 9.27
N LEU A 43 -1.82 0.77 9.63
CA LEU A 43 -3.13 0.54 10.25
C LEU A 43 -4.17 0.16 9.20
N LEU A 44 -5.14 -0.67 9.59
CA LEU A 44 -6.40 -0.79 8.85
C LEU A 44 -7.12 0.57 8.79
N GLU A 45 -8.02 0.74 7.82
CA GLU A 45 -8.91 1.89 7.64
C GLU A 45 -9.65 2.24 8.95
N ASN A 46 -10.20 1.22 9.61
CA ASN A 46 -10.91 1.35 10.89
C ASN A 46 -9.99 1.60 12.11
N ARG A 47 -8.67 1.62 11.90
CA ARG A 47 -7.59 1.85 12.89
C ARG A 47 -7.57 0.92 14.11
N THR A 48 -8.26 -0.23 14.05
CA THR A 48 -8.37 -1.17 15.18
C THR A 48 -7.08 -1.94 15.46
N ARG A 49 -6.29 -2.22 14.42
CA ARG A 49 -5.01 -2.94 14.48
C ARG A 49 -4.15 -2.65 13.24
N PHE A 50 -2.94 -3.20 13.20
CA PHE A 50 -2.11 -3.20 12.01
C PHE A 50 -2.55 -4.29 11.00
N VAL A 51 -2.12 -4.11 9.75
CA VAL A 51 -2.26 -5.09 8.68
C VAL A 51 -1.50 -6.38 9.00
N ARG A 52 -2.08 -7.52 8.61
CA ARG A 52 -1.57 -8.87 8.85
C ARG A 52 -1.38 -9.63 7.55
N ARG A 53 -0.31 -10.43 7.48
CA ARG A 53 0.00 -11.35 6.37
C ARG A 53 0.27 -12.75 6.91
N ASN A 54 0.14 -13.75 6.04
CA ASN A 54 0.48 -15.16 6.30
C ASN A 54 1.12 -15.72 5.02
N VAL A 55 2.26 -15.15 4.61
CA VAL A 55 2.82 -15.35 3.27
C VAL A 55 3.19 -16.83 3.02
N GLY A 56 2.77 -17.36 1.88
CA GLY A 56 2.99 -18.75 1.46
C GLY A 56 2.10 -19.81 2.12
N GLN A 57 1.18 -19.46 3.02
CA GLN A 57 0.44 -20.47 3.79
C GLN A 57 -0.77 -21.10 3.09
N ARG A 58 -1.35 -20.48 2.06
CA ARG A 58 -2.64 -20.93 1.47
C ARG A 58 -2.64 -21.13 -0.04
N SER A 59 -1.67 -20.55 -0.76
CA SER A 59 -1.59 -20.57 -2.23
C SER A 59 -0.18 -20.20 -2.66
N SER A 60 0.06 -20.10 -3.96
CA SER A 60 1.30 -19.59 -4.57
C SER A 60 1.05 -18.27 -5.31
N PRO A 61 2.10 -17.55 -5.75
CA PRO A 61 1.96 -16.46 -6.73
C PRO A 61 1.42 -16.95 -8.08
N MET A 62 1.23 -16.04 -9.04
CA MET A 62 0.94 -16.43 -10.44
C MET A 62 2.13 -17.13 -11.11
N ASN A 63 1.90 -18.01 -12.07
CA ASN A 63 2.95 -18.52 -12.97
C ASN A 63 2.80 -17.99 -14.42
N ASP A 64 3.82 -18.19 -15.28
CA ASP A 64 3.75 -17.69 -16.67
C ASP A 64 2.72 -18.41 -17.54
N SER A 65 2.35 -19.66 -17.23
CA SER A 65 1.32 -20.38 -17.98
C SER A 65 -0.07 -19.79 -17.70
N GLU A 66 -0.34 -19.45 -16.43
CA GLU A 66 -1.53 -18.73 -15.97
C GLU A 66 -1.62 -17.33 -16.63
N VAL A 67 -0.56 -16.52 -16.52
CA VAL A 67 -0.51 -15.16 -17.10
C VAL A 67 -0.61 -15.19 -18.63
N SER A 68 0.10 -16.10 -19.30
CA SER A 68 -0.01 -16.28 -20.75
C SER A 68 -1.36 -16.86 -21.15
N GLY A 69 -2.00 -17.63 -20.27
CA GLY A 69 -3.37 -18.14 -20.42
C GLY A 69 -4.35 -16.99 -20.57
N ALA A 70 -4.39 -16.08 -19.59
CA ALA A 70 -5.23 -14.87 -19.62
C ALA A 70 -4.87 -13.96 -20.81
N MET A 71 -3.58 -13.61 -21.00
CA MET A 71 -3.15 -12.75 -22.11
C MET A 71 -3.48 -13.30 -23.51
N ASN A 72 -3.68 -14.62 -23.64
CA ASN A 72 -4.04 -15.27 -24.89
C ASN A 72 -5.49 -15.77 -24.94
N ALA A 73 -6.37 -15.34 -24.03
CA ALA A 73 -7.82 -15.59 -24.10
C ALA A 73 -8.43 -15.11 -25.43
N ALA A 74 -9.46 -15.81 -25.92
CA ALA A 74 -10.06 -15.63 -27.23
C ALA A 74 -10.78 -14.29 -27.40
N ASP A 75 -11.72 -14.00 -26.49
CA ASP A 75 -12.59 -12.83 -26.46
C ASP A 75 -12.81 -12.35 -25.01
N ILE A 76 -13.65 -11.32 -24.80
CA ILE A 76 -13.83 -10.72 -23.48
C ILE A 76 -14.51 -11.64 -22.45
N SER A 77 -15.38 -12.54 -22.90
CA SER A 77 -16.08 -13.53 -22.06
C SER A 77 -15.16 -14.69 -21.67
N ASP A 78 -14.01 -14.82 -22.34
CA ASP A 78 -12.96 -15.77 -22.00
C ASP A 78 -11.99 -15.20 -20.93
N ILE A 79 -11.64 -13.90 -21.00
CA ILE A 79 -10.75 -13.26 -20.01
C ILE A 79 -11.45 -12.70 -18.75
N LEU A 80 -12.66 -12.15 -18.87
CA LEU A 80 -13.42 -11.69 -17.69
C LEU A 80 -14.27 -12.85 -17.15
N SER A 81 -15.02 -13.49 -18.05
CA SER A 81 -15.85 -14.67 -17.79
C SER A 81 -16.92 -14.50 -16.70
N TYR A 82 -17.59 -15.62 -16.40
CA TYR A 82 -18.69 -15.70 -15.45
C TYR A 82 -18.31 -16.65 -14.32
N THR A 83 -17.39 -16.18 -13.47
CA THR A 83 -16.75 -16.96 -12.41
C THR A 83 -17.75 -17.50 -11.40
N VAL A 84 -18.83 -16.75 -11.12
CA VAL A 84 -19.95 -17.13 -10.25
C VAL A 84 -21.26 -17.34 -11.05
N ALA A 85 -21.16 -17.89 -12.27
CA ALA A 85 -22.33 -18.28 -13.06
C ALA A 85 -23.26 -19.25 -12.29
N GLN A 86 -24.57 -19.04 -12.45
CA GLN A 86 -25.63 -19.87 -11.91
C GLN A 86 -26.05 -20.95 -12.92
N GLU A 87 -26.88 -21.89 -12.46
CA GLU A 87 -27.54 -22.86 -13.33
C GLU A 87 -28.38 -22.14 -14.41
N GLY A 88 -28.27 -22.59 -15.66
CA GLY A 88 -28.92 -21.96 -16.81
C GLY A 88 -28.11 -20.85 -17.51
N CYS A 89 -26.89 -20.51 -17.07
CA CYS A 89 -26.01 -19.65 -17.86
C CYS A 89 -25.59 -20.36 -19.17
N PRO A 90 -25.83 -19.77 -20.37
CA PRO A 90 -25.48 -20.40 -21.65
C PRO A 90 -23.99 -20.29 -22.02
N VAL A 91 -23.18 -19.59 -21.22
CA VAL A 91 -21.74 -19.40 -21.47
C VAL A 91 -20.93 -20.29 -20.54
N ALA A 92 -20.06 -21.13 -21.11
CA ALA A 92 -19.16 -21.97 -20.34
C ALA A 92 -18.14 -21.14 -19.55
N ARG A 93 -17.88 -21.52 -18.29
CA ARG A 93 -16.86 -20.90 -17.44
C ARG A 93 -15.46 -21.13 -18.03
N SER A 94 -14.68 -20.06 -18.22
CA SER A 94 -13.30 -20.18 -18.68
C SER A 94 -12.29 -20.26 -17.55
N TRP A 95 -11.36 -21.21 -17.64
CA TRP A 95 -10.16 -21.28 -16.80
C TRP A 95 -9.08 -20.25 -17.16
N ARG A 96 -9.32 -19.43 -18.20
CA ARG A 96 -8.45 -18.32 -18.63
C ARG A 96 -8.84 -16.99 -17.99
N ALA A 97 -9.94 -16.98 -17.20
CA ALA A 97 -10.44 -15.79 -16.55
C ALA A 97 -9.38 -15.17 -15.62
N VAL A 98 -9.11 -13.87 -15.80
CA VAL A 98 -8.06 -13.16 -15.05
C VAL A 98 -8.34 -13.18 -13.56
N GLU A 99 -9.62 -13.18 -13.14
CA GLU A 99 -10.03 -13.25 -11.74
C GLU A 99 -9.52 -14.51 -11.02
N PHE A 100 -9.52 -15.68 -11.67
CA PHE A 100 -9.06 -16.93 -11.04
C PHE A 100 -7.55 -16.88 -10.75
N ILE A 101 -6.75 -16.34 -11.67
CA ILE A 101 -5.31 -16.19 -11.45
C ILE A 101 -5.00 -15.02 -10.50
N HIS A 102 -5.86 -13.99 -10.44
CA HIS A 102 -5.78 -12.90 -9.45
C HIS A 102 -5.98 -13.40 -8.01
N GLY A 103 -6.85 -14.39 -7.80
CA GLY A 103 -7.12 -14.95 -6.47
C GLY A 103 -5.93 -15.67 -5.84
N LYS A 104 -4.94 -16.07 -6.65
CA LYS A 104 -3.73 -16.76 -6.18
C LYS A 104 -2.82 -15.86 -5.32
N PRO A 105 -2.30 -14.71 -5.78
CA PRO A 105 -1.54 -13.77 -4.94
C PRO A 105 -2.30 -13.30 -3.68
N HIS A 106 -3.61 -13.08 -3.76
CA HIS A 106 -4.44 -12.75 -2.58
C HIS A 106 -4.32 -13.81 -1.47
N ASN A 107 -4.50 -15.08 -1.82
CA ASN A 107 -4.35 -16.19 -0.88
C ASN A 107 -2.89 -16.45 -0.49
N TYR A 108 -1.93 -16.22 -1.40
CA TYR A 108 -0.50 -16.38 -1.14
C TYR A 108 0.02 -15.38 -0.11
N VAL A 109 -0.35 -14.09 -0.19
CA VAL A 109 0.06 -13.09 0.82
C VAL A 109 -0.61 -13.35 2.15
N GLY A 110 -1.85 -13.87 2.13
CA GLY A 110 -2.56 -14.29 3.33
C GLY A 110 -2.96 -13.14 4.25
N GLY A 111 -3.45 -13.49 5.46
CA GLY A 111 -3.91 -12.49 6.43
C GLY A 111 -5.04 -11.62 5.87
N ASP A 112 -4.88 -10.31 5.91
CA ASP A 112 -5.89 -9.35 5.44
C ASP A 112 -6.08 -9.38 3.91
N MET A 113 -5.09 -9.82 3.14
CA MET A 113 -5.18 -9.94 1.68
C MET A 113 -6.17 -11.04 1.22
N VAL A 114 -6.62 -11.94 2.10
CA VAL A 114 -7.52 -13.04 1.69
C VAL A 114 -8.95 -12.59 1.45
N LEU A 115 -9.52 -11.77 2.33
CA LEU A 115 -10.93 -11.39 2.26
C LEU A 115 -11.08 -10.13 1.40
N THR A 116 -11.99 -10.15 0.43
CA THR A 116 -12.27 -9.02 -0.47
C THR A 116 -12.59 -7.72 0.29
N ALA A 117 -13.30 -7.83 1.42
CA ALA A 117 -13.65 -6.71 2.28
C ALA A 117 -12.48 -6.14 3.11
N SER A 118 -11.35 -6.87 3.25
CA SER A 118 -10.17 -6.38 3.99
C SER A 118 -8.94 -6.16 3.10
N SER A 119 -8.84 -6.77 1.92
CA SER A 119 -7.58 -6.84 1.17
C SER A 119 -7.01 -5.47 0.79
N ALA A 120 -7.85 -4.49 0.47
CA ALA A 120 -7.41 -3.12 0.17
C ALA A 120 -6.74 -2.38 1.37
N ASN A 121 -6.81 -2.93 2.58
CA ASN A 121 -6.07 -2.41 3.74
C ASN A 121 -4.57 -2.73 3.69
N ASP A 122 -4.15 -3.76 2.92
CA ASP A 122 -2.74 -4.04 2.69
C ASP A 122 -2.26 -3.29 1.44
N PRO A 123 -1.23 -2.43 1.53
CA PRO A 123 -0.68 -1.73 0.35
C PRO A 123 -0.20 -2.65 -0.78
N VAL A 124 0.07 -3.94 -0.51
CA VAL A 124 0.34 -4.96 -1.54
C VAL A 124 -0.82 -5.08 -2.55
N PHE A 125 -2.06 -4.85 -2.11
CA PHE A 125 -3.26 -4.87 -2.95
C PHE A 125 -3.11 -4.03 -4.21
N TYR A 126 -2.65 -2.78 -4.07
CA TYR A 126 -2.53 -1.85 -5.20
C TYR A 126 -1.42 -2.27 -6.17
N LEU A 127 -0.36 -2.93 -5.69
CA LEU A 127 0.72 -3.45 -6.53
C LEU A 127 0.27 -4.69 -7.30
N HIS A 128 -0.49 -5.58 -6.65
CA HIS A 128 -1.11 -6.74 -7.26
C HIS A 128 -2.14 -6.35 -8.32
N HIS A 129 -3.08 -5.47 -7.99
CA HIS A 129 -4.11 -5.03 -8.96
C HIS A 129 -3.53 -4.19 -10.11
N SER A 130 -2.41 -3.48 -9.92
CA SER A 130 -1.65 -2.88 -11.04
C SER A 130 -1.03 -3.95 -11.97
N PHE A 131 -0.78 -5.17 -11.49
CA PHE A 131 -0.33 -6.28 -12.35
C PHE A 131 -1.52 -6.98 -13.04
N VAL A 132 -2.67 -7.09 -12.37
CA VAL A 132 -3.92 -7.56 -12.98
C VAL A 132 -4.35 -6.65 -14.13
N ASP A 133 -4.27 -5.34 -13.96
CA ASP A 133 -4.56 -4.36 -15.02
C ASP A 133 -3.52 -4.40 -16.17
N LEU A 134 -2.24 -4.64 -15.88
CA LEU A 134 -1.24 -4.92 -16.93
C LEU A 134 -1.61 -6.18 -17.75
N ILE A 135 -2.10 -7.25 -17.12
CA ILE A 135 -2.53 -8.47 -17.83
C ILE A 135 -3.74 -8.15 -18.73
N TRP A 136 -4.71 -7.41 -18.21
CA TRP A 136 -5.89 -6.94 -18.92
C TRP A 136 -5.53 -6.07 -20.13
N GLU A 137 -4.76 -4.99 -19.96
CA GLU A 137 -4.37 -4.10 -21.05
C GLU A 137 -3.49 -4.81 -22.09
N THR A 138 -2.60 -5.71 -21.66
CA THR A 138 -1.81 -6.54 -22.58
C THR A 138 -2.69 -7.44 -23.43
N TRP A 139 -3.78 -7.99 -22.87
CA TRP A 139 -4.77 -8.74 -23.65
C TRP A 139 -5.53 -7.82 -24.62
N ARG A 140 -6.03 -6.67 -24.15
CA ARG A 140 -6.78 -5.70 -24.98
C ARG A 140 -5.96 -5.27 -26.21
N LEU A 141 -4.69 -4.90 -26.01
CA LEU A 141 -3.77 -4.48 -27.08
C LEU A 141 -3.47 -5.60 -28.10
N ARG A 142 -3.59 -6.87 -27.70
CA ARG A 142 -3.35 -8.03 -28.58
C ARG A 142 -4.60 -8.54 -29.31
N ARG A 143 -5.79 -8.36 -28.72
CA ARG A 143 -7.05 -8.96 -29.23
C ARG A 143 -8.06 -7.97 -29.79
N GLN A 144 -8.01 -6.69 -29.41
CA GLN A 144 -9.04 -5.72 -29.75
C GLN A 144 -8.48 -4.54 -30.56
N THR A 145 -9.23 -4.11 -31.58
CA THR A 145 -8.98 -2.81 -32.23
C THR A 145 -9.21 -1.68 -31.20
N ARG A 146 -8.63 -0.49 -31.41
CA ARG A 146 -8.83 0.64 -30.48
C ARG A 146 -10.31 1.01 -30.31
N SER A 147 -11.13 0.82 -31.34
CA SER A 147 -12.60 1.00 -31.25
C SER A 147 -13.28 -0.11 -30.42
N ALA A 148 -12.95 -1.37 -30.67
CA ALA A 148 -13.51 -2.49 -29.91
C ALA A 148 -13.17 -2.43 -28.42
N ARG A 149 -12.00 -1.86 -28.06
CA ARG A 149 -11.58 -1.65 -26.66
C ARG A 149 -12.55 -0.80 -25.84
N GLU A 150 -13.26 0.17 -26.44
CA GLU A 150 -14.19 1.08 -25.74
C GLU A 150 -15.59 0.47 -25.54
N THR A 151 -15.98 -0.52 -26.37
CA THR A 151 -17.39 -0.93 -26.52
C THR A 151 -17.67 -2.41 -26.26
N THR A 152 -16.65 -3.26 -26.23
CA THR A 152 -16.82 -4.70 -26.02
C THR A 152 -16.93 -4.99 -24.51
N TYR A 153 -18.08 -5.53 -24.06
CA TYR A 153 -18.33 -5.97 -22.68
C TYR A 153 -18.98 -7.37 -22.69
N PRO A 154 -18.80 -8.23 -21.66
CA PRO A 154 -19.53 -9.49 -21.56
C PRO A 154 -21.05 -9.27 -21.51
N PRO A 155 -21.90 -10.01 -22.25
CA PRO A 155 -23.34 -9.76 -22.29
C PRO A 155 -24.04 -9.83 -20.92
N ASP A 156 -24.90 -8.85 -20.64
CA ASP A 156 -25.68 -8.74 -19.40
C ASP A 156 -26.70 -9.89 -19.30
N ASN A 157 -26.46 -10.84 -18.39
CA ASN A 157 -27.30 -12.04 -18.25
C ASN A 157 -27.46 -12.47 -16.79
N ARG A 158 -28.71 -12.45 -16.31
CA ARG A 158 -29.09 -12.78 -14.92
C ARG A 158 -28.69 -14.16 -14.43
N PHE A 159 -28.48 -15.11 -15.34
CA PHE A 159 -28.02 -16.46 -15.01
C PHE A 159 -26.49 -16.54 -14.93
N CYS A 160 -25.77 -15.61 -15.55
CA CYS A 160 -24.31 -15.62 -15.64
C CYS A 160 -23.64 -14.65 -14.66
N SER A 161 -24.27 -13.51 -14.35
CA SER A 161 -23.75 -12.52 -13.40
C SER A 161 -24.86 -11.84 -12.61
N ALA A 162 -24.51 -11.34 -11.42
CA ALA A 162 -25.39 -10.47 -10.63
C ALA A 162 -25.48 -9.09 -11.29
N THR A 163 -26.59 -8.38 -11.08
CA THR A 163 -26.88 -7.08 -11.72
C THR A 163 -25.84 -5.98 -11.46
N ALA A 164 -25.01 -6.11 -10.42
CA ALA A 164 -23.88 -5.20 -10.15
C ALA A 164 -22.73 -5.32 -11.16
N HIS A 165 -22.68 -6.41 -11.94
CA HIS A 165 -21.70 -6.67 -13.00
C HIS A 165 -22.28 -6.49 -14.41
N TYR A 166 -23.43 -5.81 -14.54
CA TYR A 166 -23.96 -5.44 -15.85
C TYR A 166 -23.27 -4.20 -16.40
N SER A 167 -23.23 -4.07 -17.72
CA SER A 167 -22.59 -2.98 -18.47
C SER A 167 -22.92 -1.58 -17.92
N TYR A 168 -24.21 -1.33 -17.71
CA TYR A 168 -24.78 -0.07 -17.22
C TYR A 168 -24.84 0.05 -15.68
N ALA A 169 -24.32 -0.92 -14.92
CA ALA A 169 -24.39 -0.89 -13.47
C ALA A 169 -23.35 0.09 -12.88
N PRO A 170 -23.72 0.96 -11.92
CA PRO A 170 -22.78 1.90 -11.32
C PRO A 170 -21.65 1.22 -10.53
N MET A 171 -20.40 1.62 -10.79
CA MET A 171 -19.20 1.14 -10.10
C MET A 171 -19.12 1.68 -8.67
N ARG A 172 -19.94 1.18 -7.75
CA ARG A 172 -19.98 1.68 -6.35
C ARG A 172 -18.61 1.56 -5.67
N PRO A 173 -18.10 2.59 -4.96
CA PRO A 173 -18.78 3.83 -4.58
C PRO A 173 -18.61 5.02 -5.57
N PHE A 174 -18.00 4.80 -6.74
CA PHE A 174 -17.68 5.83 -7.74
C PHE A 174 -18.94 6.25 -8.54
N GLY A 175 -19.88 6.92 -7.89
CA GLY A 175 -21.28 7.08 -8.34
C GLY A 175 -21.54 7.79 -9.68
N ASN A 176 -20.52 8.31 -10.36
CA ASN A 176 -20.63 8.88 -11.71
C ASN A 176 -20.14 7.93 -12.82
N LEU A 177 -19.70 6.71 -12.48
CA LEU A 177 -19.15 5.74 -13.43
C LEU A 177 -19.98 4.45 -13.45
N VAL A 178 -20.19 3.88 -14.64
CA VAL A 178 -20.73 2.52 -14.86
C VAL A 178 -19.62 1.55 -15.27
N ASN A 179 -19.88 0.25 -15.21
CA ASN A 179 -18.86 -0.77 -15.51
C ASN A 179 -18.23 -0.63 -16.91
N THR A 180 -18.97 -0.17 -17.92
CA THR A 180 -18.41 0.11 -19.25
C THR A 180 -17.45 1.30 -19.29
N ASP A 181 -17.51 2.24 -18.35
CA ASP A 181 -16.57 3.37 -18.33
C ASP A 181 -15.14 2.90 -18.02
N GLY A 182 -15.00 1.76 -17.31
CA GLY A 182 -13.74 1.05 -17.11
C GLY A 182 -13.08 0.53 -18.40
N LEU A 183 -13.78 0.57 -19.54
CA LEU A 183 -13.25 0.17 -20.84
C LEU A 183 -12.48 1.28 -21.57
N SER A 184 -12.46 2.53 -21.11
CA SER A 184 -11.95 3.58 -21.99
C SER A 184 -10.43 3.53 -22.23
N ASN A 185 -10.00 3.82 -23.47
CA ASN A 185 -8.57 4.03 -23.76
C ASN A 185 -8.05 5.35 -23.15
N HIS A 186 -8.92 6.26 -22.70
CA HIS A 186 -8.50 7.50 -22.05
C HIS A 186 -7.63 7.26 -20.80
N TYR A 187 -7.80 6.13 -20.09
CA TYR A 187 -6.91 5.77 -18.98
C TYR A 187 -5.46 5.59 -19.42
N THR A 188 -5.25 4.84 -20.50
CA THR A 188 -3.92 4.52 -21.05
C THR A 188 -3.32 5.64 -21.92
N ASP A 189 -4.17 6.48 -22.50
CA ASP A 189 -3.75 7.58 -23.37
C ASP A 189 -3.40 8.86 -22.58
N ILE A 190 -3.93 9.03 -21.35
CA ILE A 190 -3.77 10.26 -20.55
C ILE A 190 -3.12 10.02 -19.17
N PHE A 191 -3.49 8.96 -18.45
CA PHE A 191 -3.17 8.84 -17.02
C PHE A 191 -1.96 7.94 -16.71
N TYR A 192 -1.79 6.83 -17.44
CA TYR A 192 -0.67 5.92 -17.23
C TYR A 192 -0.30 5.10 -18.46
N THR A 193 0.95 4.66 -18.52
CA THR A 193 1.40 3.58 -19.42
C THR A 193 2.22 2.58 -18.62
N TYR A 194 2.26 1.32 -19.07
CA TYR A 194 3.05 0.27 -18.40
C TYR A 194 4.41 0.07 -19.04
N SER A 195 5.43 -0.16 -18.20
CA SER A 195 6.67 -0.80 -18.63
C SER A 195 6.44 -2.30 -18.89
N ASN A 196 6.99 -2.82 -19.99
CA ASN A 196 6.93 -4.25 -20.32
C ASN A 196 7.48 -5.12 -19.17
N ARG A 197 6.94 -6.34 -19.02
CA ARG A 197 7.50 -7.37 -18.13
C ARG A 197 8.98 -7.60 -18.47
N LEU A 198 9.82 -7.71 -17.45
CA LEU A 198 11.28 -7.76 -17.63
C LEU A 198 11.77 -9.08 -18.23
N SER A 199 12.73 -8.98 -19.15
CA SER A 199 13.42 -10.10 -19.79
C SER A 199 14.94 -10.00 -19.60
N CYS A 200 15.64 -11.11 -19.80
CA CYS A 200 17.08 -11.19 -19.57
C CYS A 200 17.79 -12.18 -20.50
N SER A 201 19.10 -12.30 -20.29
CA SER A 201 20.02 -13.15 -21.03
C SER A 201 21.27 -13.36 -20.18
N ALA A 202 22.18 -14.25 -20.60
CA ALA A 202 23.50 -14.35 -19.98
C ALA A 202 24.31 -13.03 -20.06
N SER A 203 23.99 -12.13 -20.99
CA SER A 203 24.57 -10.78 -21.12
C SER A 203 23.84 -9.70 -20.30
N ASN A 204 22.66 -9.99 -19.74
CA ASN A 204 21.93 -9.15 -18.79
C ASN A 204 21.54 -9.97 -17.55
N PRO A 205 22.52 -10.43 -16.74
CA PRO A 205 22.28 -11.39 -15.66
C PRO A 205 21.48 -10.83 -14.48
N ASN A 206 21.24 -9.51 -14.42
CA ASN A 206 20.60 -8.83 -13.29
C ASN A 206 19.22 -8.24 -13.64
N CYS A 207 18.65 -8.52 -14.81
CA CYS A 207 17.33 -8.01 -15.21
C CYS A 207 17.15 -6.49 -15.04
N GLN A 208 18.23 -5.72 -15.21
CA GLN A 208 18.30 -4.26 -14.98
C GLN A 208 17.92 -3.80 -13.54
N SER A 209 17.92 -4.69 -12.54
CA SER A 209 17.49 -4.39 -11.15
C SER A 209 18.37 -5.05 -10.10
N LYS A 210 18.76 -4.32 -9.04
CA LYS A 210 19.51 -4.90 -7.91
C LYS A 210 18.74 -5.94 -7.10
N TYR A 211 17.42 -6.05 -7.32
CA TYR A 211 16.52 -6.98 -6.63
C TYR A 211 16.20 -8.24 -7.46
N LEU A 212 16.67 -8.32 -8.71
CA LEU A 212 16.36 -9.42 -9.61
C LEU A 212 17.65 -10.10 -10.09
N PHE A 213 17.50 -11.31 -10.63
CA PHE A 213 18.54 -12.01 -11.35
C PHE A 213 17.94 -12.74 -12.55
N CYS A 214 18.78 -13.12 -13.51
CA CYS A 214 18.40 -13.96 -14.62
C CYS A 214 18.62 -15.43 -14.26
N ASP A 215 17.54 -16.19 -14.15
CA ASP A 215 17.59 -17.65 -14.13
C ASP A 215 18.08 -18.14 -15.49
N LEU A 216 19.15 -18.93 -15.48
CA LEU A 216 19.72 -19.58 -16.66
C LEU A 216 19.66 -21.11 -16.53
N SER A 217 19.24 -21.64 -15.37
CA SER A 217 19.29 -23.06 -15.02
C SER A 217 18.02 -23.80 -15.39
N HIS A 218 16.85 -23.15 -15.32
CA HIS A 218 15.55 -23.80 -15.58
C HIS A 218 15.03 -23.63 -17.03
N GLY A 219 15.92 -23.35 -17.99
CA GLY A 219 15.63 -23.38 -19.43
C GLY A 219 15.94 -22.08 -20.16
N TRP A 220 14.94 -21.48 -20.81
CA TRP A 220 15.09 -20.18 -21.47
C TRP A 220 15.30 -19.07 -20.43
N PRO A 221 16.21 -18.09 -20.68
CA PRO A 221 16.53 -17.04 -19.72
C PRO A 221 15.30 -16.26 -19.22
N GLN A 222 15.07 -16.26 -17.90
CA GLN A 222 13.91 -15.64 -17.27
C GLN A 222 14.28 -14.87 -16.00
N CYS A 223 13.62 -13.73 -15.75
CA CYS A 223 13.88 -12.93 -14.56
C CYS A 223 13.25 -13.53 -13.29
N ALA A 224 14.02 -13.71 -12.24
CA ALA A 224 13.53 -14.13 -10.93
C ALA A 224 13.86 -13.08 -9.86
N SER A 225 13.02 -12.98 -8.84
CA SER A 225 13.28 -12.18 -7.66
C SER A 225 14.47 -12.75 -6.89
N LYS A 226 15.44 -11.91 -6.47
CA LYS A 226 16.53 -12.39 -5.61
C LYS A 226 16.01 -12.90 -4.27
N ILE A 227 16.78 -13.81 -3.67
CA ILE A 227 16.44 -14.57 -2.48
C ILE A 227 17.09 -13.90 -1.26
N VAL A 228 16.33 -13.70 -0.17
CA VAL A 228 16.87 -13.12 1.08
C VAL A 228 17.90 -14.04 1.75
N VAL A 229 18.79 -13.47 2.56
CA VAL A 229 19.73 -14.25 3.39
C VAL A 229 18.95 -15.21 4.31
N GLY A 230 19.42 -16.45 4.38
CA GLY A 230 18.73 -17.58 5.00
C GLY A 230 17.77 -18.34 4.06
N GLY A 231 17.45 -17.78 2.89
CA GLY A 231 16.56 -18.40 1.92
C GLY A 231 17.19 -19.52 1.09
N ASN A 232 16.37 -20.47 0.66
CA ASN A 232 16.72 -21.59 -0.21
C ASN A 232 17.01 -21.12 -1.65
N CYS A 233 18.23 -21.42 -2.15
CA CYS A 233 18.72 -21.14 -3.50
C CYS A 233 19.07 -22.41 -4.31
N THR A 234 18.52 -23.57 -3.94
CA THR A 234 18.62 -24.82 -4.74
C THR A 234 18.19 -24.59 -6.19
N GLY A 235 18.85 -25.24 -7.14
CA GLY A 235 18.43 -25.27 -8.57
C GLY A 235 19.15 -24.25 -9.46
N PHE A 236 19.63 -23.13 -8.91
CA PHE A 236 20.45 -22.16 -9.64
C PHE A 236 21.91 -22.61 -9.65
N VAL A 237 22.31 -23.35 -10.69
CA VAL A 237 23.55 -24.12 -10.76
C VAL A 237 24.57 -23.58 -11.77
N ARG A 238 24.26 -22.51 -12.50
CA ARG A 238 25.12 -21.92 -13.54
C ARG A 238 25.91 -20.70 -13.06
N GLY A 239 25.91 -20.45 -11.75
CA GLY A 239 26.59 -19.30 -11.14
C GLY A 239 25.74 -18.03 -11.11
N GLU A 240 24.41 -18.16 -11.16
CA GLU A 240 23.49 -17.03 -11.05
C GLU A 240 23.66 -16.30 -9.71
N ASP A 241 23.67 -14.96 -9.77
CA ASP A 241 23.65 -14.08 -8.60
C ASP A 241 22.22 -14.04 -7.98
N CYS A 242 21.74 -15.20 -7.54
CA CYS A 242 20.37 -15.41 -7.08
C CYS A 242 20.08 -14.84 -5.68
N CYS A 243 21.11 -14.47 -4.91
CA CYS A 243 20.96 -14.01 -3.53
C CYS A 243 20.97 -12.47 -3.42
N TYR A 244 20.16 -11.94 -2.50
CA TYR A 244 20.18 -10.53 -2.14
C TYR A 244 21.20 -10.28 -1.01
N ASN A 245 22.14 -9.36 -1.24
CA ASN A 245 23.23 -9.00 -0.32
C ASN A 245 24.01 -10.22 0.23
N GLY A 246 24.20 -11.24 -0.62
CA GLY A 246 24.78 -12.52 -0.23
C GLY A 246 25.29 -13.34 -1.42
N ARG A 247 25.49 -14.65 -1.20
CA ARG A 247 25.84 -15.65 -2.23
C ARG A 247 25.23 -17.00 -1.87
N CYS A 248 24.94 -17.85 -2.86
CA CYS A 248 24.44 -19.20 -2.60
C CYS A 248 25.60 -20.10 -2.12
N VAL A 249 25.47 -20.70 -0.95
CA VAL A 249 26.42 -21.68 -0.39
C VAL A 249 25.61 -22.82 0.23
N ASN A 250 25.91 -24.06 -0.16
CA ASN A 250 25.20 -25.26 0.31
C ASN A 250 23.66 -25.11 0.20
N ASN A 251 23.19 -24.60 -0.95
CA ASN A 251 21.78 -24.31 -1.27
C ASN A 251 21.08 -23.25 -0.38
N ILE A 252 21.82 -22.50 0.43
CA ILE A 252 21.29 -21.40 1.26
C ILE A 252 21.98 -20.08 0.89
N CYS A 253 21.22 -19.00 0.77
CA CYS A 253 21.79 -17.66 0.61
C CYS A 253 22.45 -17.21 1.91
N VAL A 254 23.78 -17.18 1.94
CA VAL A 254 24.58 -16.66 3.07
C VAL A 254 25.02 -15.24 2.79
N TRP A 255 25.15 -14.41 3.84
CA TRP A 255 25.64 -13.04 3.71
C TRP A 255 27.09 -13.00 3.18
N ASN A 256 27.43 -11.95 2.42
CA ASN A 256 28.75 -11.79 1.83
C ASN A 256 29.29 -10.37 2.06
N ALA A 257 30.26 -10.23 2.97
CA ALA A 257 30.90 -8.96 3.30
C ALA A 257 31.51 -8.22 2.09
N ASN A 258 31.96 -8.96 1.07
CA ASN A 258 32.78 -8.41 0.00
C ASN A 258 31.96 -7.80 -1.16
N ASN A 259 30.63 -7.81 -1.11
CA ASN A 259 29.77 -7.28 -2.19
C ASN A 259 29.55 -5.76 -2.14
N PHE A 260 30.26 -5.00 -1.30
CA PHE A 260 30.27 -3.53 -1.33
C PHE A 260 31.15 -2.96 -2.44
N GLY A 261 30.75 -3.21 -3.69
CA GLY A 261 31.30 -2.58 -4.90
C GLY A 261 30.39 -2.87 -6.09
N THR A 262 29.92 -1.89 -6.88
CA THR A 262 30.39 -0.52 -7.06
C THR A 262 29.23 0.50 -7.12
N ARG A 263 29.53 1.80 -7.02
CA ARG A 263 28.54 2.87 -7.24
C ARG A 263 27.99 2.80 -8.68
N PRO A 264 26.67 2.80 -8.90
CA PRO A 264 26.11 3.08 -10.22
C PRO A 264 26.57 4.47 -10.68
N ARG A 265 27.35 4.53 -11.77
CA ARG A 265 27.78 5.81 -12.35
C ARG A 265 26.57 6.44 -13.06
N LEU A 266 26.02 7.51 -12.48
CA LEU A 266 25.05 8.36 -13.15
C LEU A 266 25.57 8.74 -14.54
N LEU A 267 24.81 8.39 -15.58
CA LEU A 267 25.13 8.70 -16.98
C LEU A 267 24.79 10.16 -17.27
N THR A 268 25.72 11.07 -16.95
CA THR A 268 25.62 12.48 -17.32
C THR A 268 25.71 12.65 -18.83
N VAL A 269 24.61 13.02 -19.47
CA VAL A 269 24.61 13.48 -20.87
C VAL A 269 25.35 14.83 -20.93
N PRO A 270 26.31 15.04 -21.86
CA PRO A 270 27.08 16.28 -21.89
C PRO A 270 26.23 17.52 -22.26
N GLY A 271 26.22 18.53 -21.40
CA GLY A 271 25.53 19.79 -21.65
C GLY A 271 26.30 20.73 -22.59
N THR A 272 25.61 21.33 -23.54
CA THR A 272 26.13 22.47 -24.32
C THR A 272 26.28 23.71 -23.44
N ARG A 273 27.35 24.49 -23.65
CA ARG A 273 27.65 25.67 -22.83
C ARG A 273 26.94 26.92 -23.36
N ILE A 274 26.46 27.77 -22.46
CA ILE A 274 26.39 29.21 -22.66
C ILE A 274 27.16 29.88 -21.51
N ARG A 275 27.97 30.89 -21.81
CA ARG A 275 28.75 31.65 -20.82
C ARG A 275 27.95 32.85 -20.27
N PRO A 276 28.22 33.31 -19.04
CA PRO A 276 27.41 34.32 -18.37
C PRO A 276 27.79 35.75 -18.76
N PHE A 277 26.84 36.67 -18.54
CA PHE A 277 27.14 38.03 -18.09
C PHE A 277 26.62 38.21 -16.66
N SER A 278 27.20 39.13 -15.90
CA SER A 278 26.91 39.28 -14.46
C SER A 278 27.05 40.73 -14.00
N LEU A 279 26.19 41.14 -13.08
CA LEU A 279 26.32 42.31 -12.20
C LEU A 279 25.77 41.95 -10.81
N ALA A 280 26.18 42.70 -9.77
CA ALA A 280 26.01 42.39 -8.34
C ALA A 280 24.56 42.05 -7.91
N ILE A 281 24.25 41.03 -7.07
CA ILE A 281 24.63 40.79 -5.65
C ILE A 281 24.05 41.88 -4.72
N SER A 282 23.23 41.64 -3.67
CA SER A 282 22.52 40.45 -3.12
C SER A 282 21.58 40.93 -1.98
N PRO A 283 20.74 40.10 -1.31
CA PRO A 283 20.03 38.89 -1.75
C PRO A 283 18.53 38.88 -1.32
N VAL A 284 17.58 38.67 -2.25
CA VAL A 284 16.14 38.52 -1.90
C VAL A 284 15.45 37.41 -2.71
N ARG A 285 14.70 36.55 -1.99
CA ARG A 285 13.63 35.63 -2.43
C ARG A 285 13.94 34.40 -3.34
N SER A 286 13.26 33.31 -2.96
CA SER A 286 12.28 32.51 -3.73
C SER A 286 12.09 32.80 -5.24
N SER A 287 11.67 31.88 -6.11
CA SER A 287 11.02 30.56 -5.91
C SER A 287 11.42 29.58 -7.06
N ILE A 288 10.63 28.72 -7.73
CA ILE A 288 9.24 28.79 -8.23
C ILE A 288 8.68 27.35 -8.35
N SER A 289 7.56 27.06 -7.68
CA SER A 289 6.61 26.06 -8.20
C SER A 289 5.87 26.70 -9.37
N ARG A 290 5.97 26.11 -10.59
CA ARG A 290 5.32 26.67 -11.78
C ARG A 290 3.80 26.80 -11.54
N ALA A 291 3.21 27.91 -11.97
CA ALA A 291 1.77 28.05 -12.00
C ALA A 291 1.18 27.07 -13.03
N SER A 292 0.07 26.43 -12.68
CA SER A 292 -0.56 25.37 -13.47
C SER A 292 -1.91 25.82 -14.02
N LYS A 293 -2.23 25.37 -15.25
CA LYS A 293 -3.55 25.57 -15.87
C LYS A 293 -4.64 24.75 -15.18
N ASP A 294 -4.28 23.62 -14.59
CA ASP A 294 -5.19 22.60 -14.08
C ASP A 294 -5.33 22.65 -12.54
N CYS A 295 -4.91 23.77 -11.94
CA CYS A 295 -4.97 24.00 -10.50
C CYS A 295 -6.33 24.53 -10.07
N PHE A 296 -7.29 23.63 -9.90
CA PHE A 296 -8.66 23.93 -9.48
C PHE A 296 -8.99 23.37 -8.09
N ASN A 297 -9.97 24.00 -7.45
CA ASN A 297 -10.71 23.41 -6.34
C ASN A 297 -11.91 22.62 -6.90
N GLU A 298 -12.44 21.69 -6.13
CA GLU A 298 -13.56 20.81 -6.51
C GLU A 298 -14.87 21.14 -5.77
N ASN A 299 -14.88 22.13 -4.86
CA ASN A 299 -16.04 22.56 -4.08
C ASN A 299 -15.97 24.07 -3.74
N GLU A 300 -17.12 24.74 -3.74
CA GLU A 300 -17.25 26.19 -3.49
C GLU A 300 -16.77 26.67 -2.10
N CYS A 301 -16.76 25.79 -1.11
CA CYS A 301 -16.37 26.11 0.26
C CYS A 301 -14.86 25.98 0.52
N CYS A 302 -14.06 25.64 -0.50
CA CYS A 302 -12.64 25.34 -0.34
C CYS A 302 -11.80 26.49 0.23
N SER A 303 -12.12 27.77 -0.04
CA SER A 303 -11.47 28.91 0.62
C SER A 303 -11.84 29.00 2.09
N ILE A 304 -13.14 29.04 2.41
CA ILE A 304 -13.65 29.12 3.79
C ILE A 304 -13.12 27.97 4.66
N TRP A 305 -13.05 26.76 4.14
CA TRP A 305 -12.46 25.63 4.83
C TRP A 305 -10.94 25.76 4.98
N ALA A 306 -10.22 26.28 3.97
CA ALA A 306 -8.78 26.55 4.10
C ALA A 306 -8.49 27.59 5.19
N ASP A 307 -9.23 28.69 5.21
CA ASP A 307 -9.12 29.78 6.19
C ASP A 307 -9.44 29.31 7.61
N ASN A 308 -10.42 28.42 7.77
CA ASN A 308 -10.72 27.73 9.03
C ASN A 308 -9.72 26.61 9.39
N GLY A 309 -8.61 26.49 8.65
CA GLY A 309 -7.52 25.57 8.92
C GLY A 309 -7.79 24.11 8.55
N TYR A 310 -8.81 23.81 7.75
CA TYR A 310 -9.08 22.42 7.35
C TYR A 310 -7.96 21.83 6.49
N CYS A 311 -7.14 22.65 5.80
CA CYS A 311 -5.91 22.18 5.15
C CYS A 311 -4.97 21.40 6.08
N THR A 312 -5.03 21.64 7.41
CA THR A 312 -4.26 20.88 8.41
C THR A 312 -5.12 19.93 9.25
N ARG A 313 -6.42 20.21 9.44
CA ARG A 313 -7.35 19.34 10.21
C ARG A 313 -7.90 18.16 9.41
N ASN A 314 -8.11 18.33 8.10
CA ASN A 314 -8.55 17.30 7.16
C ASN A 314 -7.71 17.37 5.86
N PRO A 315 -6.38 17.16 5.95
CA PRO A 315 -5.48 17.35 4.81
C PRO A 315 -5.80 16.42 3.63
N SER A 316 -6.24 15.18 3.89
CA SER A 316 -6.51 14.19 2.82
C SER A 316 -7.66 14.59 1.91
N TYR A 317 -8.69 15.28 2.43
CA TYR A 317 -9.72 15.87 1.59
C TYR A 317 -9.22 17.19 1.01
N MET A 318 -8.61 18.04 1.83
CA MET A 318 -8.34 19.43 1.46
C MET A 318 -7.19 19.60 0.46
N THR A 319 -6.14 18.78 0.46
CA THR A 319 -5.09 18.85 -0.59
C THR A 319 -5.52 18.20 -1.90
N THR A 320 -6.61 17.41 -1.90
CA THR A 320 -7.15 16.69 -3.08
C THR A 320 -8.37 17.39 -3.69
N SER A 321 -9.24 17.97 -2.88
CA SER A 321 -10.45 18.69 -3.31
C SER A 321 -10.31 20.21 -3.22
N CYS A 322 -9.39 20.74 -2.42
CA CYS A 322 -9.16 22.19 -2.27
C CYS A 322 -7.71 22.57 -2.62
N LYS A 323 -7.22 21.98 -3.71
CA LYS A 323 -5.82 21.99 -4.16
C LYS A 323 -5.23 23.40 -4.24
N ALA A 324 -6.00 24.35 -4.76
CA ALA A 324 -5.59 25.73 -4.94
C ALA A 324 -5.65 26.52 -3.63
N SER A 325 -6.77 26.42 -2.88
CA SER A 325 -6.95 27.11 -1.60
C SER A 325 -5.96 26.63 -0.52
N CYS A 326 -5.54 25.37 -0.54
CA CYS A 326 -4.49 24.84 0.34
C CYS A 326 -3.07 24.95 -0.21
N GLY A 327 -2.85 25.70 -1.30
CA GLY A 327 -1.51 25.91 -1.88
C GLY A 327 -0.81 24.64 -2.37
N SER A 328 -1.54 23.54 -2.56
CA SER A 328 -1.01 22.27 -3.07
C SER A 328 -0.67 22.36 -4.58
N CYS A 329 -1.24 23.37 -5.25
CA CYS A 329 -0.80 23.85 -6.55
C CYS A 329 -0.92 25.39 -6.60
N ARG A 330 -0.28 26.03 -7.58
CA ARG A 330 -0.40 27.47 -7.83
C ARG A 330 -1.32 27.72 -9.03
N PRO A 331 -2.49 28.37 -8.86
CA PRO A 331 -3.38 28.71 -9.98
C PRO A 331 -2.82 29.84 -10.84
N LEU A 332 -3.40 29.98 -12.04
CA LEU A 332 -3.18 31.13 -12.95
C LEU A 332 -4.24 32.23 -12.79
N TYR A 333 -5.31 31.97 -12.03
CA TYR A 333 -6.35 32.92 -11.64
C TYR A 333 -6.18 33.32 -10.16
N ASP A 334 -6.82 34.43 -9.75
CA ASP A 334 -6.87 34.84 -8.34
C ASP A 334 -8.00 34.10 -7.59
N LEU A 335 -7.65 33.50 -6.45
CA LEU A 335 -8.57 32.80 -5.56
C LEU A 335 -9.53 33.74 -4.82
N ASN A 336 -9.14 35.02 -4.66
CA ASN A 336 -9.92 36.03 -3.95
C ASN A 336 -11.03 36.64 -4.83
N THR A 337 -10.94 36.51 -6.15
CA THR A 337 -11.95 37.03 -7.08
C THR A 337 -13.21 36.17 -7.02
N GLU A 338 -14.29 36.72 -6.45
CA GLU A 338 -15.53 36.00 -6.19
C GLU A 338 -16.31 35.62 -7.47
N CYS A 339 -16.48 36.55 -8.42
CA CYS A 339 -17.24 36.35 -9.65
C CYS A 339 -16.33 36.35 -10.89
N ILE A 340 -15.78 35.19 -11.24
CA ILE A 340 -15.13 34.89 -12.51
C ILE A 340 -15.35 33.43 -12.88
N ASP A 341 -15.24 33.13 -14.17
CA ASP A 341 -14.94 31.78 -14.64
C ASP A 341 -13.43 31.53 -14.52
N ARG A 342 -13.07 30.51 -13.74
CA ARG A 342 -11.69 30.10 -13.44
C ARG A 342 -11.19 29.08 -14.46
N SER A 343 -12.09 28.24 -14.97
CA SER A 343 -11.78 27.21 -15.98
C SER A 343 -12.12 27.68 -17.39
N SER A 344 -11.30 27.28 -18.38
CA SER A 344 -11.63 27.45 -19.81
C SER A 344 -12.67 26.44 -20.33
N SER A 345 -13.18 25.56 -19.47
CA SER A 345 -14.19 24.54 -19.80
C SER A 345 -15.61 24.91 -19.34
N CYS A 346 -15.84 26.16 -18.93
CA CYS A 346 -17.16 26.63 -18.52
C CYS A 346 -18.12 26.73 -19.72
N PRO A 347 -19.41 26.38 -19.55
CA PRO A 347 -20.35 26.31 -20.66
C PRO A 347 -20.79 27.71 -21.13
N ALA A 348 -21.08 27.84 -22.42
CA ALA A 348 -21.59 29.09 -23.01
C ALA A 348 -23.08 29.35 -22.73
N THR A 349 -23.80 28.36 -22.19
CA THR A 349 -25.21 28.45 -21.78
C THR A 349 -25.39 27.83 -20.38
N THR A 350 -26.42 28.27 -19.67
CA THR A 350 -26.70 27.85 -18.29
C THR A 350 -27.14 26.38 -18.15
N GLU A 351 -27.48 25.70 -19.25
CA GLU A 351 -27.93 24.32 -19.27
C GLU A 351 -26.84 23.34 -18.79
N GLY A 352 -25.59 23.56 -19.18
CA GLY A 352 -24.46 22.72 -18.74
C GLY A 352 -24.16 22.80 -17.23
N CYS A 353 -24.63 23.87 -16.57
CA CYS A 353 -24.26 24.23 -15.20
C CYS A 353 -24.87 23.36 -14.11
N GLN A 354 -25.85 22.50 -14.45
CA GLN A 354 -26.43 21.54 -13.52
C GLN A 354 -25.51 20.33 -13.29
N SER A 355 -24.58 20.06 -14.22
CA SER A 355 -23.58 19.01 -14.07
C SER A 355 -22.47 19.41 -13.08
N ARG A 356 -22.09 18.49 -12.18
CA ARG A 356 -21.07 18.71 -11.12
C ARG A 356 -21.25 20.03 -10.36
N SER A 357 -22.46 20.29 -9.83
CA SER A 357 -22.87 21.55 -9.18
C SER A 357 -21.75 22.27 -8.42
N ASP A 358 -21.10 21.60 -7.47
CA ASP A 358 -20.20 22.26 -6.52
C ASP A 358 -18.83 22.59 -7.13
N TRP A 359 -18.43 21.86 -8.18
CA TRP A 359 -17.29 22.23 -9.01
C TRP A 359 -17.63 23.42 -9.90
N MET A 360 -18.85 23.46 -10.44
CA MET A 360 -19.33 24.52 -11.33
C MET A 360 -19.53 25.84 -10.58
N LYS A 361 -20.10 25.80 -9.37
CA LYS A 361 -20.19 26.93 -8.42
C LYS A 361 -18.83 27.42 -7.94
N GLU A 362 -17.78 26.61 -8.00
CA GLU A 362 -16.41 27.03 -7.66
C GLU A 362 -15.66 27.62 -8.86
N ASN A 363 -15.79 27.01 -10.05
CA ASN A 363 -14.92 27.30 -11.18
C ASN A 363 -15.57 28.02 -12.37
N CYS A 364 -16.91 28.15 -12.41
CA CYS A 364 -17.66 28.65 -13.57
C CYS A 364 -18.82 29.59 -13.17
N ARG A 365 -18.55 30.55 -12.29
CA ARG A 365 -19.60 31.34 -11.63
C ARG A 365 -20.23 32.40 -12.53
N GLN A 366 -19.53 32.88 -13.54
CA GLN A 366 -20.00 33.92 -14.44
C GLN A 366 -20.85 33.29 -15.56
N SER A 367 -20.32 32.30 -16.29
CA SER A 367 -21.07 31.43 -17.21
C SER A 367 -22.36 30.88 -16.61
N CYS A 368 -22.32 30.45 -15.34
CA CYS A 368 -23.46 29.81 -14.68
C CYS A 368 -24.29 30.72 -13.77
N SER A 369 -24.07 32.04 -13.82
CA SER A 369 -24.85 33.02 -13.03
C SER A 369 -24.84 32.81 -11.50
N PHE A 370 -23.86 32.09 -10.95
CA PHE A 370 -23.72 31.81 -9.52
C PHE A 370 -23.17 33.00 -8.70
N CYS A 371 -23.02 34.19 -9.30
CA CYS A 371 -22.46 35.37 -8.65
C CYS A 371 -23.44 36.13 -7.72
N ASN A 372 -24.72 35.75 -7.66
CA ASN A 372 -25.73 36.41 -6.82
C ASN A 372 -25.59 36.11 -5.31
N GLN A 373 -24.64 35.26 -4.92
CA GLN A 373 -24.33 34.90 -3.53
C GLN A 373 -22.80 34.77 -3.38
N THR A 374 -22.23 35.19 -2.27
CA THR A 374 -20.78 34.98 -2.00
C THR A 374 -20.51 33.54 -1.55
N ARG A 375 -19.28 33.03 -1.72
CA ARG A 375 -18.93 31.68 -1.22
C ARG A 375 -19.12 31.59 0.29
N LEU A 376 -18.78 32.66 1.01
CA LEU A 376 -19.00 32.76 2.45
C LEU A 376 -20.48 32.60 2.81
N GLN A 377 -21.39 33.27 2.09
CA GLN A 377 -22.84 33.15 2.31
C GLN A 377 -23.39 31.75 1.99
N ALA A 378 -22.87 31.06 0.98
CA ALA A 378 -23.28 29.70 0.66
C ALA A 378 -22.82 28.71 1.75
N CYS A 379 -21.56 28.83 2.19
CA CYS A 379 -20.89 27.85 3.03
C CYS A 379 -21.10 28.01 4.54
N THR A 380 -21.81 29.05 4.99
CA THR A 380 -22.19 29.23 6.40
C THR A 380 -23.67 28.97 6.68
N ALA A 381 -24.49 28.66 5.66
CA ALA A 381 -25.95 28.57 5.77
C ALA A 381 -26.49 27.22 6.28
N THR A 382 -25.66 26.18 6.39
CA THR A 382 -26.10 24.79 6.66
C THR A 382 -25.36 24.17 7.86
N SER A 383 -25.94 24.29 9.06
CA SER A 383 -25.34 23.86 10.34
C SER A 383 -26.10 22.74 11.07
N THR A 384 -26.58 21.74 10.33
CA THR A 384 -27.18 20.48 10.83
C THR A 384 -26.88 19.35 9.83
N SER A 385 -26.55 18.10 10.19
CA SER A 385 -26.51 17.44 11.52
C SER A 385 -25.50 16.26 11.54
N ILE A 386 -25.22 15.70 12.73
CA ILE A 386 -24.34 14.52 12.93
C ILE A 386 -25.10 13.45 13.73
N PRO A 387 -25.23 12.20 13.24
CA PRO A 387 -25.71 11.05 14.03
C PRO A 387 -24.58 10.25 14.71
N SER A 388 -24.91 9.43 15.71
CA SER A 388 -23.94 8.68 16.55
C SER A 388 -24.30 7.20 16.79
N ARG A 389 -23.33 6.51 17.40
CA ARG A 389 -23.12 5.05 17.64
C ARG A 389 -24.18 4.25 18.42
N THR A 390 -24.28 2.96 18.07
CA THR A 390 -24.70 1.76 18.86
C THR A 390 -23.70 0.59 18.57
N THR A 391 -23.56 -0.62 19.17
CA THR A 391 -24.22 -1.51 20.18
C THR A 391 -25.37 -2.43 19.71
N THR A 392 -25.37 -3.77 19.84
CA THR A 392 -24.44 -4.77 20.46
C THR A 392 -23.98 -5.83 19.40
N SER A 393 -23.69 -7.14 19.55
CA SER A 393 -23.65 -8.19 20.63
C SER A 393 -22.68 -9.36 20.23
N PRO A 394 -22.41 -10.40 21.08
CA PRO A 394 -21.26 -11.32 20.88
C PRO A 394 -21.54 -12.87 20.83
N LEU A 395 -20.45 -13.65 20.70
CA LEU A 395 -20.25 -15.12 20.90
C LEU A 395 -20.67 -16.07 19.74
N PRO A 396 -20.14 -17.33 19.64
CA PRO A 396 -19.31 -18.07 20.61
C PRO A 396 -17.87 -18.44 20.16
N GLN A 397 -17.17 -19.22 20.99
CA GLN A 397 -15.77 -19.66 20.88
C GLN A 397 -15.63 -21.05 20.26
N GLN A 398 -14.41 -21.41 19.82
CA GLN A 398 -13.90 -22.79 19.99
C GLN A 398 -12.38 -22.81 20.17
N GLN A 399 -11.89 -23.73 21.00
CA GLN A 399 -10.47 -24.01 21.25
C GLN A 399 -10.11 -25.41 20.76
N THR A 400 -8.91 -25.59 20.22
CA THR A 400 -8.07 -26.80 20.41
C THR A 400 -6.60 -26.42 20.19
N SER A 401 -5.65 -27.19 20.73
CA SER A 401 -4.26 -26.73 20.91
C SER A 401 -3.20 -27.72 20.40
N ALA A 402 -2.08 -27.16 19.92
CA ALA A 402 -0.78 -27.83 19.68
C ALA A 402 -0.79 -28.90 18.54
N THR A 403 0.35 -29.38 18.02
CA THR A 403 1.77 -29.20 18.39
C THR A 403 2.67 -28.80 17.21
N SER A 404 3.85 -28.28 17.55
CA SER A 404 4.90 -27.76 16.66
C SER A 404 5.48 -28.72 15.61
N LYS A 405 5.89 -28.15 14.47
CA LYS A 405 7.28 -28.29 13.97
C LYS A 405 7.81 -26.89 13.60
N LEU A 406 8.99 -26.54 14.11
CA LEU A 406 9.61 -25.23 13.90
C LEU A 406 10.42 -25.24 12.59
N GLN A 407 10.14 -24.32 11.67
CA GLN A 407 10.94 -24.13 10.45
C GLN A 407 11.93 -22.97 10.65
N VAL A 408 13.12 -23.08 10.07
CA VAL A 408 14.26 -22.19 10.34
C VAL A 408 13.91 -20.74 10.02
N MET A 409 14.10 -19.85 11.00
CA MET A 409 13.71 -18.45 10.89
C MET A 409 14.84 -17.57 10.33
N SER A 410 14.50 -16.61 9.46
CA SER A 410 15.41 -15.50 9.09
C SER A 410 15.56 -14.55 10.29
N CYS A 411 16.48 -14.91 11.18
CA CYS A 411 16.65 -14.30 12.48
C CYS A 411 17.23 -12.88 12.37
N THR A 412 16.40 -11.87 12.60
CA THR A 412 16.80 -10.45 12.57
C THR A 412 15.86 -9.62 13.44
N ASP A 413 16.35 -8.50 13.97
CA ASP A 413 15.57 -7.60 14.82
C ASP A 413 14.76 -6.61 13.98
N TYR A 414 13.50 -6.36 14.36
CA TYR A 414 12.57 -5.52 13.61
C TYR A 414 12.49 -4.08 14.12
N HIS A 415 13.10 -3.76 15.27
CA HIS A 415 13.12 -2.43 15.86
C HIS A 415 14.54 -2.00 16.24
N PHE A 416 14.95 -0.78 15.89
CA PHE A 416 16.36 -0.34 16.00
C PHE A 416 16.93 -0.36 17.44
N CYS A 417 16.06 -0.29 18.46
CA CYS A 417 16.41 -0.38 19.88
C CYS A 417 16.59 -1.80 20.44
N CYS A 418 16.41 -2.86 19.65
CA CYS A 418 16.45 -4.24 20.17
C CYS A 418 17.75 -4.58 20.91
N ALA A 419 18.90 -4.20 20.35
CA ALA A 419 20.22 -4.38 20.95
C ALA A 419 20.46 -3.55 22.25
N PHE A 420 19.59 -2.60 22.57
CA PHE A 420 19.58 -1.88 23.85
C PHE A 420 18.55 -2.50 24.83
N TRP A 421 17.39 -2.93 24.34
CA TRP A 421 16.37 -3.55 25.21
C TRP A 421 16.81 -4.91 25.78
N SER A 422 17.69 -5.64 25.08
CA SER A 422 18.32 -6.86 25.58
C SER A 422 19.26 -6.61 26.76
N THR A 423 20.16 -5.62 26.68
CA THR A 423 21.07 -5.27 27.78
C THR A 423 20.34 -4.69 29.00
N GLN A 424 19.09 -4.26 28.82
CA GLN A 424 18.19 -3.77 29.88
C GLN A 424 17.26 -4.87 30.43
N ASN A 425 17.54 -6.17 30.19
CA ASN A 425 16.74 -7.34 30.58
C ASN A 425 15.27 -7.35 30.10
N ARG A 426 14.87 -6.44 29.19
CA ARG A 426 13.46 -6.26 28.78
C ARG A 426 12.92 -7.42 27.94
N CYS A 427 13.79 -8.31 27.46
CA CYS A 427 13.41 -9.57 26.81
C CYS A 427 12.59 -10.52 27.69
N THR A 428 12.55 -10.28 29.02
CA THR A 428 11.67 -10.98 29.96
C THR A 428 10.25 -10.37 30.06
N GLY A 429 10.06 -9.14 29.57
CA GLY A 429 8.86 -8.33 29.79
C GLY A 429 7.62 -8.67 28.94
N GLY A 430 7.63 -9.78 28.21
CA GLY A 430 6.48 -10.28 27.44
C GLY A 430 6.76 -10.56 25.95
N GLN A 431 5.84 -11.30 25.33
CA GLN A 431 5.97 -11.79 23.95
C GLN A 431 6.22 -10.70 22.91
N SER A 432 5.71 -9.48 23.12
CA SER A 432 5.84 -8.38 22.16
C SER A 432 7.29 -7.93 21.91
N ILE A 433 8.13 -7.91 22.96
CA ILE A 433 9.56 -7.58 22.81
C ILE A 433 10.30 -8.77 22.17
N GLN A 434 9.96 -10.01 22.55
CA GLN A 434 10.52 -11.22 21.94
C GLN A 434 10.18 -11.34 20.44
N GLN A 435 8.98 -10.94 20.03
CA GLN A 435 8.54 -10.90 18.63
C GLN A 435 9.18 -9.75 17.83
N ALA A 436 9.40 -8.59 18.45
CA ALA A 436 10.04 -7.44 17.81
C ALA A 436 11.58 -7.58 17.72
N CYS A 437 12.18 -8.33 18.65
CA CYS A 437 13.63 -8.43 18.85
C CYS A 437 14.12 -9.89 18.94
N PRO A 438 13.78 -10.78 17.98
CA PRO A 438 14.02 -12.21 18.16
C PRO A 438 15.51 -12.58 18.14
N MET A 439 16.38 -11.76 17.52
CA MET A 439 17.83 -11.96 17.62
C MET A 439 18.35 -11.44 18.95
N SER A 440 18.11 -10.16 19.29
CA SER A 440 18.63 -9.56 20.53
C SER A 440 18.09 -10.23 21.80
N CYS A 441 16.93 -10.87 21.75
CA CYS A 441 16.34 -11.61 22.87
C CYS A 441 16.60 -13.13 22.84
N ASN A 442 17.51 -13.62 21.98
CA ASN A 442 17.86 -15.04 21.85
C ASN A 442 16.66 -15.98 21.59
N VAL A 443 15.59 -15.46 20.96
CA VAL A 443 14.42 -16.24 20.53
C VAL A 443 14.77 -17.08 19.30
N CYS A 444 15.70 -16.57 18.50
CA CYS A 444 16.41 -17.28 17.44
C CYS A 444 17.89 -16.94 17.49
N THR A 445 18.72 -17.77 16.85
CA THR A 445 20.16 -17.51 16.68
C THR A 445 20.48 -17.39 15.19
N ALA A 446 20.82 -16.18 14.73
CA ALA A 446 21.54 -16.02 13.48
C ALA A 446 23.00 -16.47 13.67
N ASN A 447 23.57 -17.15 12.68
CA ASN A 447 25.02 -17.16 12.53
C ASN A 447 25.43 -15.83 11.86
N ILE A 448 26.45 -15.18 12.43
CA ILE A 448 27.01 -13.86 12.08
C ILE A 448 26.26 -12.66 12.73
N SER A 449 27.07 -11.78 13.33
CA SER A 449 26.68 -10.55 14.02
C SER A 449 26.26 -9.44 13.06
N SER A 450 24.96 -9.15 12.94
CA SER A 450 24.45 -8.06 12.10
C SER A 450 24.48 -6.70 12.79
N SER A 451 25.67 -6.21 13.18
CA SER A 451 25.85 -4.79 13.47
C SER A 451 25.84 -4.02 12.15
N ASN A 452 24.74 -3.32 11.84
CA ASN A 452 24.66 -2.40 10.72
C ASN A 452 25.62 -1.21 10.98
N THR A 453 26.84 -1.25 10.42
CA THR A 453 27.94 -0.31 10.68
C THR A 453 27.91 0.94 9.81
N ASP A 454 27.16 0.93 8.72
CA ASP A 454 27.35 1.87 7.62
C ASP A 454 26.27 2.97 7.67
N CYS A 455 26.69 4.24 7.60
CA CYS A 455 25.73 5.34 7.48
C CYS A 455 25.37 5.58 6.02
N GLN A 456 24.27 4.99 5.60
CA GLN A 456 23.69 5.20 4.27
C GLN A 456 22.16 5.26 4.34
N ASP A 457 21.56 5.65 3.22
CA ASP A 457 20.13 5.59 2.98
C ASP A 457 19.82 4.37 2.11
N PHE A 458 18.90 3.52 2.57
CA PHE A 458 18.52 2.28 1.88
C PHE A 458 17.36 2.49 0.88
N HIS A 459 16.67 3.63 0.94
CA HIS A 459 15.54 3.94 0.05
C HIS A 459 15.75 5.28 -0.70
N PRO A 460 15.50 5.37 -2.03
CA PRO A 460 15.78 6.57 -2.82
C PRO A 460 14.96 7.82 -2.44
N LEU A 461 13.86 7.66 -1.69
CA LEU A 461 13.08 8.79 -1.17
C LEU A 461 13.50 9.25 0.24
N CYS A 462 14.55 8.68 0.84
CA CYS A 462 14.99 9.04 2.19
C CYS A 462 15.23 10.54 2.38
N GLU A 463 15.79 11.24 1.40
CA GLU A 463 16.01 12.69 1.45
C GLU A 463 14.69 13.46 1.46
N ALA A 464 13.74 13.10 0.57
CA ALA A 464 12.42 13.70 0.52
C ALA A 464 11.63 13.46 1.83
N TRP A 465 11.74 12.26 2.39
CA TRP A 465 11.14 11.88 3.67
C TRP A 465 11.77 12.60 4.87
N ALA A 466 13.09 12.81 4.86
CA ALA A 466 13.78 13.61 5.87
C ALA A 466 13.35 15.08 5.82
N ASN A 467 13.32 15.67 4.62
CA ASN A 467 12.79 17.02 4.39
C ASN A 467 11.30 17.13 4.79
N SER A 468 10.53 16.03 4.69
CA SER A 468 9.15 15.91 5.18
C SER A 468 9.01 15.68 6.70
N ARG A 469 10.09 15.80 7.48
CA ARG A 469 10.15 15.56 8.94
C ARG A 469 9.73 14.15 9.38
N LEU A 470 9.82 13.15 8.49
CA LEU A 470 9.62 11.75 8.88
C LEU A 470 10.74 11.26 9.79
N CYS A 471 11.94 11.86 9.74
CA CYS A 471 13.00 11.62 10.71
C CYS A 471 12.61 11.97 12.16
N ASP A 472 11.63 12.85 12.38
CA ASP A 472 11.16 13.22 13.72
C ASP A 472 9.89 12.46 14.12
N THR A 473 9.06 12.08 13.14
CA THR A 473 7.71 11.53 13.35
C THR A 473 7.58 10.02 13.06
N ARG A 474 8.56 9.42 12.38
CA ARG A 474 8.68 7.98 12.03
C ARG A 474 10.08 7.46 12.35
N GLN A 475 10.56 7.82 13.53
CA GLN A 475 11.93 7.57 14.02
C GLN A 475 12.33 6.10 13.88
N ASP A 476 11.44 5.16 14.22
CA ASP A 476 11.68 3.72 14.20
C ASP A 476 12.05 3.15 12.81
N TYR A 477 11.52 3.74 11.73
CA TYR A 477 11.81 3.34 10.35
C TYR A 477 12.91 4.21 9.76
N MET A 478 12.82 5.52 9.94
CA MET A 478 13.71 6.49 9.32
C MET A 478 15.13 6.43 9.92
N TRP A 479 15.28 6.12 11.21
CA TRP A 479 16.59 5.99 11.85
C TRP A 479 17.28 4.64 11.59
N GLU A 480 16.59 3.66 11.00
CA GLU A 480 17.22 2.42 10.55
C GLU A 480 17.49 2.45 9.02
N ASN A 481 16.50 2.86 8.22
CA ASN A 481 16.55 2.81 6.76
C ASN A 481 17.04 4.10 6.08
N CYS A 482 17.04 5.24 6.79
CA CYS A 482 17.42 6.56 6.25
C CYS A 482 18.43 7.29 7.15
N LYS A 483 19.45 6.56 7.64
CA LYS A 483 20.42 7.07 8.62
C LYS A 483 21.17 8.31 8.13
N TRP A 484 21.49 8.36 6.84
CA TRP A 484 22.27 9.46 6.26
C TRP A 484 21.40 10.71 6.09
N SER A 485 20.25 10.60 5.42
CA SER A 485 19.30 11.71 5.24
C SER A 485 18.78 12.26 6.57
N CYS A 486 18.54 11.41 7.58
CA CYS A 486 18.16 11.86 8.92
C CYS A 486 19.31 12.41 9.76
N ARG A 487 20.56 12.37 9.28
CA ARG A 487 21.77 12.72 10.05
C ARG A 487 21.90 11.91 11.35
N LYS A 488 21.45 10.65 11.32
CA LYS A 488 21.43 9.69 12.43
C LYS A 488 22.53 8.63 12.35
N CYS A 489 23.65 8.98 11.70
CA CYS A 489 24.90 8.22 11.75
C CYS A 489 25.44 8.04 13.18
N ASP A 490 25.06 8.91 14.12
CA ASP A 490 25.44 8.79 15.53
C ASP A 490 24.89 7.50 16.18
N LEU A 491 23.71 7.03 15.76
CA LEU A 491 23.07 5.80 16.26
C LEU A 491 23.81 4.50 15.88
N LEU A 492 24.88 4.60 15.08
CA LEU A 492 25.85 3.52 14.90
C LEU A 492 26.68 3.27 16.18
N ARG A 493 26.79 4.28 17.05
CA ARG A 493 27.46 4.18 18.36
C ARG A 493 26.49 3.62 19.41
N PRO A 494 26.85 2.57 20.18
CA PRO A 494 25.98 1.99 21.20
C PRO A 494 25.45 2.97 22.24
N SER A 495 26.27 3.93 22.69
CA SER A 495 25.89 4.95 23.67
C SER A 495 24.87 5.96 23.12
N SER A 496 25.08 6.47 21.89
CA SER A 496 24.11 7.33 21.21
C SER A 496 22.78 6.59 20.96
N ARG A 497 22.85 5.31 20.58
CA ARG A 497 21.66 4.47 20.41
C ARG A 497 20.92 4.25 21.73
N ALA A 498 21.61 3.98 22.83
CA ALA A 498 21.02 3.84 24.16
C ALA A 498 20.27 5.11 24.57
N ALA A 499 20.94 6.28 24.54
CA ALA A 499 20.33 7.57 24.88
C ALA A 499 19.10 7.89 23.99
N ALA A 500 19.15 7.57 22.70
CA ALA A 500 18.00 7.71 21.80
C ALA A 500 16.83 6.79 22.23
N CYS A 501 17.12 5.52 22.53
CA CYS A 501 16.14 4.55 22.99
C CYS A 501 15.58 4.78 24.41
N GLU A 502 16.28 5.57 25.24
CA GLU A 502 15.79 6.09 26.52
C GLU A 502 14.88 7.30 26.35
N SER A 503 15.19 8.17 25.38
CA SER A 503 14.37 9.35 25.06
C SER A 503 12.97 8.98 24.53
N ILE A 504 12.85 7.85 23.85
CA ILE A 504 11.56 7.27 23.42
C ILE A 504 10.86 6.62 24.62
N ARG A 505 10.29 7.45 25.51
CA ARG A 505 9.45 7.04 26.65
C ARG A 505 8.05 6.56 26.23
N ARG A 506 8.00 5.59 25.33
CA ARG A 506 6.88 4.65 25.09
C ARG A 506 7.35 3.55 24.13
N PRO A 507 7.24 2.25 24.47
CA PRO A 507 7.13 1.25 23.41
C PRO A 507 5.85 1.54 22.61
N LEU A 508 5.86 1.31 21.29
CA LEU A 508 4.62 1.37 20.49
C LEU A 508 3.67 0.19 20.75
N PHE A 509 4.04 -0.73 21.65
CA PHE A 509 3.10 -1.54 22.40
C PHE A 509 2.46 -0.71 23.51
N ARG A 510 1.44 0.07 23.17
CA ARG A 510 0.56 0.67 24.18
C ARG A 510 -0.21 -0.46 24.86
N THR A 511 0.05 -0.71 26.14
CA THR A 511 -0.73 -1.66 26.93
C THR A 511 -2.22 -1.28 26.86
N VAL A 512 -3.00 -2.17 26.26
CA VAL A 512 -4.40 -2.36 26.67
C VAL A 512 -4.36 -2.83 28.14
N LEU A 513 -5.45 -2.59 28.87
CA LEU A 513 -5.57 -2.72 30.33
C LEU A 513 -4.91 -1.56 31.11
N ARG A 514 -5.73 -0.56 31.44
CA ARG A 514 -5.81 -0.11 32.84
C ARG A 514 -6.71 -1.12 33.56
N GLN A 515 -6.22 -1.75 34.62
CA GLN A 515 -7.10 -2.31 35.64
C GLN A 515 -7.52 -1.17 36.59
N PRO A 516 -8.75 -1.20 37.15
CA PRO A 516 -9.02 -0.61 38.46
C PRO A 516 -8.20 -1.34 39.54
N ASN A 517 -7.92 -0.66 40.66
CA ASN A 517 -7.09 -1.23 41.72
C ASN A 517 -7.79 -2.38 42.48
N ALA A 518 -6.99 -3.07 43.30
CA ALA A 518 -7.45 -4.12 44.21
C ALA A 518 -8.43 -3.59 45.28
N SER A 519 -9.08 -4.56 45.93
CA SER A 519 -9.99 -4.40 47.07
C SER A 519 -9.43 -3.59 48.22
N GLU A 520 -10.26 -2.68 48.74
CA GLU A 520 -10.38 -2.41 50.17
C GLU A 520 -11.83 -2.74 50.60
N ASN A 521 -12.02 -3.09 51.88
CA ASN A 521 -13.32 -3.49 52.42
C ASN A 521 -14.17 -2.27 52.79
N GLU A 522 -15.51 -2.37 52.72
CA GLU A 522 -16.39 -2.46 53.90
C GLU A 522 -17.89 -2.46 53.53
N TYR A 523 -18.73 -2.74 54.54
CA TYR A 523 -20.20 -2.73 54.65
C TYR A 523 -20.99 -1.82 53.68
N VAL A 524 -22.24 -2.12 53.28
CA VAL A 524 -23.44 -2.40 54.13
C VAL A 524 -24.47 -3.31 53.43
N THR A 525 -25.30 -3.98 54.22
CA THR A 525 -26.43 -4.86 53.86
C THR A 525 -27.63 -4.16 53.19
N ALA A 526 -28.27 -4.84 52.23
CA ALA A 526 -29.70 -4.72 51.93
C ALA A 526 -30.24 -6.06 51.39
N GLU A 527 -31.49 -6.39 51.70
CA GLU A 527 -32.12 -7.69 51.38
C GLU A 527 -32.90 -7.65 50.06
N GLU A 528 -33.07 -8.80 49.40
CA GLU A 528 -33.99 -8.98 48.28
C GLU A 528 -35.22 -9.82 48.73
N PRO A 529 -36.48 -9.44 48.40
CA PRO A 529 -37.66 -10.09 48.96
C PRO A 529 -37.93 -11.47 48.36
N GLN A 530 -38.29 -12.44 49.21
CA GLN A 530 -38.77 -13.75 48.79
C GLN A 530 -40.16 -13.66 48.13
N THR A 531 -40.39 -14.47 47.08
CA THR A 531 -41.74 -14.88 46.63
C THR A 531 -41.81 -16.39 46.41
N PRO A 532 -42.97 -17.04 46.59
CA PRO A 532 -43.01 -18.42 47.10
C PRO A 532 -43.22 -19.51 46.04
N THR A 533 -43.03 -20.75 46.49
CA THR A 533 -43.28 -22.00 45.75
C THR A 533 -44.76 -22.40 45.69
N THR A 534 -45.25 -22.73 44.49
CA THR A 534 -46.32 -23.71 44.25
C THR A 534 -46.01 -24.43 42.92
N THR A 535 -45.65 -25.70 42.90
CA THR A 535 -46.48 -26.92 43.06
C THR A 535 -47.21 -27.31 41.77
N THR A 536 -47.02 -28.57 41.37
CA THR A 536 -47.44 -29.22 40.12
C THR A 536 -48.94 -29.52 40.01
N LEU A 537 -49.50 -29.64 38.79
CA LEU A 537 -50.07 -30.91 38.28
C LEU A 537 -50.50 -30.92 36.79
N SER A 538 -50.25 -32.06 36.15
CA SER A 538 -50.91 -32.77 35.02
C SER A 538 -51.79 -32.05 33.95
N SER A 539 -51.43 -32.33 32.69
CA SER A 539 -52.29 -32.71 31.54
C SER A 539 -53.51 -31.85 31.13
N TYR A 540 -53.48 -31.37 29.88
CA TYR A 540 -54.01 -32.16 28.75
C TYR A 540 -53.23 -31.87 27.46
#